data_AF-A0A8H7Q8I3-F1
#
_entry.id   AF-A0A8H7Q8I3-F1
#
_cell.length_a   1.000
_cell.length_b   1.000
_cell.length_c   1.000
_cell.angle_alpha   90.00
_cell.angle_beta   90.00
_cell.angle_gamma   90.00
#
_symmetry.space_group_name_H-M   'P 1'
#
loop_
_entity.id
_entity.type
_entity.pdbx_description
1 polymer ?
#
loop_
_entity_poly.entity_id
_entity_poly.type
_entity_poly.pdbx_seq_one_letter_code
_entity_poly.pdbx_strand_id
1 'polypeptide(L)'
;MDILRPYQQMLQKRPDIASSQPFSVEFKEQQFSYHLETIFNDIIPNLKHGNDGLIFTSAFPLNKAPHRPFTDQTTFPFRLKWKPANENSIDFKISLDFPPSGTIPGVVDTTVRPRIGLWVWRGGRDYIHFGEMGVTDEEWFRDFAPLGRQLQGRIVECNYDIEAQQRLGLSSPWRFMRYRADKPDANHKSTVDKVLDSIRDGITQQELVERAPYFRQAWNQRKHQ
;
A
#
# COMPACT_ATOMS: atom_id res chain seq x y z
N MET A 1 18.17 -19.51 20.70
CA MET A 1 18.44 -18.81 21.97
C MET A 1 17.19 -18.01 22.31
N ASP A 2 16.55 -18.25 23.45
CA ASP A 2 15.36 -17.49 23.89
C ASP A 2 15.82 -16.22 24.62
N ILE A 3 15.73 -15.07 23.95
CA ILE A 3 16.18 -13.77 24.47
C ILE A 3 15.08 -13.04 25.27
N LEU A 4 13.81 -13.43 25.12
CA LEU A 4 12.69 -12.70 25.71
C LEU A 4 12.50 -13.03 27.18
N ARG A 5 12.64 -14.31 27.53
CA ARG A 5 12.54 -14.76 28.92
C ARG A 5 13.54 -14.06 29.85
N PRO A 6 14.86 -14.02 29.56
CA PRO A 6 15.79 -13.31 30.43
C PRO A 6 15.53 -11.79 30.46
N TYR A 7 15.10 -11.19 29.35
CA TYR A 7 14.73 -9.77 29.28
C TYR A 7 13.54 -9.44 30.20
N GLN A 8 12.47 -10.23 30.14
CA GLN A 8 11.29 -10.07 31.00
C GLN A 8 11.64 -10.24 32.49
N GLN A 9 12.48 -11.22 32.81
CA GLN A 9 12.97 -11.42 34.19
C GLN A 9 13.80 -10.24 34.68
N MET A 10 14.61 -9.61 33.82
CA MET A 10 15.36 -8.41 34.17
C MET A 10 14.41 -7.24 34.46
N LEU A 11 13.40 -7.00 33.62
CA LEU A 11 12.44 -5.91 33.82
C LEU A 11 11.65 -6.06 35.14
N GLN A 12 11.26 -7.29 35.50
CA GLN A 12 10.59 -7.56 36.78
C GLN A 12 11.49 -7.26 37.99
N LYS A 13 12.79 -7.55 37.89
CA LYS A 13 13.76 -7.29 38.98
C LYS A 13 14.23 -5.85 39.03
N ARG A 14 14.05 -5.06 37.96
CA ARG A 14 14.53 -3.69 37.82
C ARG A 14 13.43 -2.77 37.30
N PRO A 15 12.46 -2.39 38.15
CA PRO A 15 11.38 -1.47 37.77
C PRO A 15 11.90 -0.09 37.32
N ASP A 16 13.05 0.34 37.83
CA ASP A 16 13.76 1.57 37.44
C ASP A 16 14.22 1.53 35.97
N ILE A 17 14.65 0.36 35.51
CA ILE A 17 15.03 0.14 34.11
C ILE A 17 13.77 0.02 33.24
N ALA A 18 12.73 -0.63 33.75
CA ALA A 18 11.48 -0.82 33.00
C ALA A 18 10.77 0.50 32.67
N SER A 19 10.77 1.48 33.58
CA SER A 19 10.15 2.80 33.35
C SER A 19 10.96 3.73 32.46
N SER A 20 12.27 3.49 32.30
CA SER A 20 13.18 4.32 31.53
C SER A 20 13.50 3.75 30.14
N GLN A 21 12.85 2.65 29.73
CA GLN A 21 13.09 2.06 28.42
C GLN A 21 12.62 3.01 27.30
N PRO A 22 13.44 3.22 26.25
CA PRO A 22 13.02 3.99 25.09
C PRO A 22 12.03 3.24 24.19
N PHE A 23 11.95 1.91 24.31
CA PHE A 23 11.04 1.04 23.56
C PHE A 23 10.78 -0.28 24.29
N SER A 24 9.66 -0.95 23.98
CA SER A 24 9.40 -2.32 24.43
C SER A 24 9.96 -3.36 23.45
N VAL A 25 10.28 -4.54 23.96
CA VAL A 25 10.68 -5.70 23.15
C VAL A 25 9.62 -6.77 23.33
N GLU A 26 8.94 -7.12 22.24
CA GLU A 26 7.85 -8.09 22.23
C GLU A 26 8.09 -9.12 21.13
N PHE A 27 7.58 -10.34 21.33
CA PHE A 27 7.58 -11.34 20.27
C PHE A 27 6.52 -10.99 19.24
N LYS A 28 6.90 -10.92 17.96
CA LYS A 28 5.91 -10.86 16.89
C LYS A 28 5.32 -12.26 16.68
N GLU A 29 4.15 -12.49 17.23
CA GLU A 29 3.43 -13.76 17.09
C GLU A 29 3.30 -14.14 15.61
N GLN A 30 3.70 -15.37 15.30
CA GLN A 30 3.64 -15.93 13.95
C GLN A 30 2.43 -16.84 13.85
N GLN A 31 1.66 -16.70 12.78
CA GLN A 31 0.54 -17.56 12.46
C GLN A 31 0.88 -18.46 11.28
N PHE A 32 0.24 -19.64 11.23
CA PHE A 32 0.35 -20.49 10.05
C PHE A 32 -0.36 -19.86 8.84
N SER A 33 0.13 -20.15 7.63
CA SER A 33 -0.43 -19.60 6.39
C SER A 33 -1.89 -19.99 6.13
N TYR A 34 -2.42 -20.99 6.83
CA TYR A 34 -3.83 -21.39 6.75
C TYR A 34 -4.73 -20.78 7.85
N HIS A 35 -4.23 -19.79 8.59
CA HIS A 35 -5.00 -18.97 9.55
C HIS A 35 -5.26 -17.55 9.02
N LEU A 36 -5.24 -17.36 7.69
CA LEU A 36 -5.38 -16.03 7.07
C LEU A 36 -6.66 -15.31 7.50
N GLU A 37 -7.77 -16.01 7.63
CA GLU A 37 -9.04 -15.44 8.09
C GLU A 37 -8.93 -14.81 9.50
N THR A 38 -8.38 -15.55 10.46
CA THR A 38 -8.09 -15.04 11.82
C THR A 38 -7.12 -13.86 11.79
N ILE A 39 -6.12 -13.91 10.91
CA ILE A 39 -5.16 -12.80 10.78
C ILE A 39 -5.88 -11.52 10.34
N PHE A 40 -6.72 -11.61 9.31
CA PHE A 40 -7.42 -10.45 8.76
C PHE A 40 -8.56 -9.93 9.65
N ASN A 41 -9.32 -10.83 10.29
CA ASN A 41 -10.53 -10.46 11.01
C ASN A 41 -10.29 -10.17 12.50
N ASP A 42 -9.30 -10.84 13.12
CA ASP A 42 -9.08 -10.77 14.56
C ASP A 42 -7.75 -10.13 14.94
N ILE A 43 -6.66 -10.45 14.22
CA ILE A 43 -5.32 -9.99 14.63
C ILE A 43 -5.04 -8.57 14.13
N ILE A 44 -5.12 -8.35 12.81
CA ILE A 44 -4.79 -7.05 12.19
C ILE A 44 -5.61 -5.89 12.78
N PRO A 45 -6.94 -6.00 12.95
CA PRO A 45 -7.75 -4.92 13.51
C PRO A 45 -7.40 -4.55 14.96
N ASN A 46 -6.80 -5.49 15.71
CA ASN A 46 -6.41 -5.31 17.10
C ASN A 46 -4.92 -4.96 17.29
N LEU A 47 -4.16 -4.73 16.21
CA LEU A 47 -2.78 -4.29 16.29
C LEU A 47 -2.70 -2.84 16.82
N LYS A 48 -1.72 -2.59 17.70
CA LYS A 48 -1.42 -1.25 18.22
C LYS A 48 -0.61 -0.37 17.25
N HIS A 49 -0.37 -0.85 16.04
CA HIS A 49 0.46 -0.22 15.01
C HIS A 49 -0.17 -0.44 13.64
N GLY A 50 0.17 0.40 12.67
CA GLY A 50 -0.29 0.25 11.29
C GLY A 50 0.16 -1.06 10.66
N ASN A 51 -0.66 -1.60 9.76
CA ASN A 51 -0.37 -2.79 8.97
C ASN A 51 -0.47 -2.45 7.49
N ASP A 52 0.54 -2.82 6.70
CA ASP A 52 0.61 -2.57 5.26
C ASP A 52 0.57 -3.88 4.44
N GLY A 53 0.08 -4.97 5.04
CA GLY A 53 -0.01 -6.29 4.44
C GLY A 53 0.60 -7.42 5.27
N LEU A 54 1.03 -8.48 4.59
CA LEU A 54 1.49 -9.74 5.16
C LEU A 54 2.92 -10.07 4.76
N ILE A 55 3.63 -10.76 5.66
CA ILE A 55 4.93 -11.36 5.38
C ILE A 55 4.81 -12.87 5.59
N PHE A 56 4.97 -13.64 4.52
CA PHE A 56 5.09 -15.10 4.59
C PHE A 56 6.55 -15.46 4.75
N THR A 57 6.87 -16.09 5.88
CA THR A 57 8.22 -16.62 6.15
C THR A 57 8.17 -18.14 6.09
N SER A 58 9.03 -18.75 5.28
CA SER A 58 9.12 -20.21 5.19
C SER A 58 9.50 -20.81 6.55
N ALA A 59 8.77 -21.85 6.98
CA ALA A 59 9.09 -22.63 8.17
C ALA A 59 10.19 -23.69 7.93
N PHE A 60 10.68 -23.83 6.69
CA PHE A 60 11.77 -24.76 6.39
C PHE A 60 13.07 -24.31 7.09
N PRO A 61 13.84 -25.22 7.72
CA PRO A 61 14.93 -24.83 8.60
C PRO A 61 16.00 -23.98 7.89
N LEU A 62 16.11 -22.72 8.34
CA LEU A 62 17.20 -21.78 8.04
C LEU A 62 18.59 -22.34 8.37
N ASN A 63 18.66 -23.39 9.18
CA ASN A 63 19.86 -24.11 9.59
C ASN A 63 20.47 -25.01 8.50
N LYS A 64 19.81 -25.19 7.35
CA LYS A 64 20.40 -25.84 6.15
C LYS A 64 20.67 -24.85 5.01
N ALA A 65 20.21 -23.61 5.10
CA ALA A 65 20.53 -22.56 4.15
C ALA A 65 21.81 -21.85 4.63
N PRO A 66 22.84 -21.68 3.78
CA PRO A 66 24.01 -20.91 4.19
C PRO A 66 23.56 -19.50 4.57
N HIS A 67 24.01 -18.99 5.72
CA HIS A 67 23.81 -17.60 6.14
C HIS A 67 24.43 -16.68 5.08
N ARG A 68 23.62 -16.28 4.10
CA ARG A 68 24.01 -15.27 3.12
C ARG A 68 23.54 -13.89 3.57
N PRO A 69 24.36 -12.85 3.38
CA PRO A 69 23.95 -11.48 3.65
C PRO A 69 22.69 -11.11 2.84
N PHE A 70 21.84 -10.28 3.43
CA PHE A 70 20.47 -9.94 3.02
C PHE A 70 20.32 -9.17 1.69
N THR A 71 21.35 -9.12 0.84
CA THR A 71 21.45 -8.18 -0.29
C THR A 71 21.27 -8.80 -1.67
N ASP A 72 21.13 -10.12 -1.79
CA ASP A 72 21.00 -10.80 -3.09
C ASP A 72 19.62 -11.46 -3.25
N GLN A 73 18.92 -11.12 -4.35
CA GLN A 73 17.65 -11.69 -4.82
C GLN A 73 17.64 -13.24 -4.87
N THR A 74 18.81 -13.89 -4.95
CA THR A 74 18.93 -15.37 -4.87
C THR A 74 18.71 -15.95 -3.45
N THR A 75 18.70 -15.11 -2.41
CA THR A 75 18.47 -15.50 -1.00
C THR A 75 16.98 -15.40 -0.60
N PHE A 76 16.11 -14.94 -1.51
CA PHE A 76 14.71 -14.62 -1.26
C PHE A 76 13.63 -15.71 -1.46
N PRO A 77 13.89 -16.99 -1.81
CA PRO A 77 12.79 -17.95 -2.00
C PRO A 77 12.01 -18.25 -0.70
N PHE A 78 12.47 -17.74 0.45
CA PHE A 78 11.91 -18.03 1.77
C PHE A 78 11.08 -16.89 2.39
N ARG A 79 10.94 -15.74 1.74
CA ARG A 79 10.13 -14.62 2.23
C ARG A 79 9.32 -13.97 1.13
N LEU A 80 8.00 -14.03 1.24
CA LEU A 80 7.08 -13.30 0.36
C LEU A 80 6.46 -12.14 1.13
N LYS A 81 6.37 -10.98 0.49
CA LYS A 81 5.61 -9.84 0.98
C LYS A 81 4.34 -9.75 0.13
N TRP A 82 3.20 -9.66 0.79
CA TRP A 82 1.92 -9.38 0.15
C TRP A 82 1.41 -8.04 0.67
N LYS A 83 0.88 -7.21 -0.21
CA LYS A 83 0.21 -5.96 0.12
C LYS A 83 -1.16 -5.96 -0.57
N PRO A 84 -2.21 -5.46 0.08
CA PRO A 84 -3.47 -5.26 -0.61
C PRO A 84 -3.27 -4.22 -1.73
N ALA A 85 -4.03 -4.34 -2.81
CA ALA A 85 -3.81 -3.53 -4.01
C ALA A 85 -3.94 -2.01 -3.73
N ASN A 86 -4.82 -1.66 -2.79
CA ASN A 86 -5.05 -0.29 -2.34
C ASN A 86 -3.91 0.30 -1.49
N GLU A 87 -2.89 -0.49 -1.11
CA GLU A 87 -1.65 -0.02 -0.47
C GLU A 87 -0.53 0.21 -1.50
N ASN A 88 -0.75 -0.11 -2.78
CA ASN A 88 0.15 0.27 -3.85
C ASN A 88 -0.19 1.68 -4.31
N SER A 89 0.73 2.61 -4.04
CA SER A 89 0.58 4.01 -4.40
C SER A 89 1.59 4.45 -5.46
N ILE A 90 1.20 5.46 -6.23
CA ILE A 90 2.03 6.13 -7.22
C ILE A 90 1.89 7.63 -7.02
N ASP A 91 3.01 8.34 -7.01
CA ASP A 91 2.97 9.80 -7.03
C ASP A 91 2.82 10.30 -8.47
N PHE A 92 1.76 11.04 -8.75
CA PHE A 92 1.46 11.64 -10.04
C PHE A 92 1.50 13.15 -9.97
N LYS A 93 1.79 13.79 -11.10
CA LYS A 93 1.52 15.21 -11.30
C LYS A 93 0.11 15.37 -11.82
N ILE A 94 -0.70 16.24 -11.21
CA ILE A 94 -2.09 16.43 -11.63
C ILE A 94 -2.26 17.59 -12.61
N SER A 95 -3.25 17.46 -13.49
CA SER A 95 -3.74 18.55 -14.33
C SER A 95 -5.25 18.65 -14.22
N LEU A 96 -5.78 19.87 -14.13
CA LEU A 96 -7.20 20.15 -14.12
C LEU A 96 -7.64 20.56 -15.53
N ASP A 97 -8.60 19.84 -16.07
CA ASP A 97 -9.24 20.13 -17.36
C ASP A 97 -10.71 20.46 -17.13
N PHE A 98 -10.99 21.77 -17.06
CA PHE A 98 -12.34 22.30 -16.85
C PHE A 98 -13.08 22.39 -18.19
N PRO A 99 -14.38 22.03 -18.23
CA PRO A 99 -15.17 22.15 -19.45
C PRO A 99 -15.32 23.62 -19.87
N PRO A 100 -15.61 23.90 -21.15
CA PRO A 100 -15.89 25.25 -21.61
C PRO A 100 -17.16 25.81 -20.96
N SER A 101 -17.15 27.13 -20.71
CA SER A 101 -18.30 27.87 -20.23
C SER A 101 -19.41 27.88 -21.28
N GLY A 102 -20.64 27.55 -20.87
CA GLY A 102 -21.82 27.66 -21.73
C GLY A 102 -22.25 29.10 -22.01
N THR A 103 -21.72 30.08 -21.29
CA THR A 103 -22.15 31.49 -21.38
C THR A 103 -21.11 32.38 -22.05
N ILE A 104 -19.82 32.12 -21.87
CA ILE A 104 -18.74 32.96 -22.40
C ILE A 104 -17.78 32.13 -23.27
N PRO A 105 -17.73 32.37 -24.59
CA PRO A 105 -16.80 31.68 -25.49
C PRO A 105 -15.33 31.87 -25.06
N GLY A 106 -14.56 30.78 -25.02
CA GLY A 106 -13.14 30.80 -24.66
C GLY A 106 -12.85 30.84 -23.16
N VAL A 107 -13.87 30.91 -22.31
CA VAL A 107 -13.74 30.79 -20.85
C VAL A 107 -14.10 29.36 -20.44
N VAL A 108 -13.45 28.83 -19.41
CA VAL A 108 -13.78 27.53 -18.82
C VAL A 108 -14.71 27.70 -17.62
N ASP A 109 -15.60 26.75 -17.42
CA ASP A 109 -16.48 26.70 -16.25
C ASP A 109 -15.74 26.10 -15.05
N THR A 110 -15.38 26.95 -14.10
CA THR A 110 -14.72 26.54 -12.85
C THR A 110 -15.70 26.20 -11.73
N THR A 111 -17.01 26.30 -11.97
CA THR A 111 -18.05 26.00 -10.98
C THR A 111 -18.37 24.51 -10.92
N VAL A 112 -18.00 23.77 -11.97
CA VAL A 112 -18.16 22.32 -12.07
C VAL A 112 -16.85 21.58 -11.80
N ARG A 113 -16.96 20.29 -11.47
CA ARG A 113 -15.80 19.42 -11.29
C ARG A 113 -15.07 19.23 -12.63
N PRO A 114 -13.75 19.49 -12.71
CA PRO A 114 -12.95 19.20 -13.90
C PRO A 114 -12.63 17.71 -14.01
N ARG A 115 -12.18 17.28 -15.20
CA ARG A 115 -11.40 16.04 -15.29
C ARG A 115 -10.04 16.28 -14.68
N ILE A 116 -9.56 15.34 -13.86
CA ILE A 116 -8.26 15.44 -13.20
C ILE A 116 -7.33 14.43 -13.86
N GLY A 117 -6.48 14.92 -14.76
CA GLY A 117 -5.47 14.11 -15.45
C GLY A 117 -4.29 13.80 -14.54
N LEU A 118 -3.77 12.58 -14.67
CA LEU A 118 -2.58 12.06 -13.98
C LEU A 118 -1.43 11.97 -14.96
N TRP A 119 -0.28 12.51 -14.57
CA TRP A 119 0.92 12.58 -15.39
C TRP A 119 2.11 11.94 -14.70
N VAL A 120 2.87 11.18 -15.48
CA VAL A 120 4.05 10.43 -15.04
C VAL A 120 5.31 11.08 -15.58
N TRP A 121 6.35 11.13 -14.76
CA TRP A 121 7.61 11.78 -15.12
C TRP A 121 8.50 10.85 -15.96
N ARG A 122 9.16 11.41 -16.98
CA ARG A 122 10.12 10.69 -17.85
C ARG A 122 11.56 11.20 -17.74
N GLY A 123 11.82 12.15 -16.84
CA GLY A 123 13.12 12.81 -16.71
C GLY A 123 13.12 14.24 -17.21
N GLY A 124 14.00 15.07 -16.65
CA GLY A 124 14.08 16.50 -17.01
C GLY A 124 12.73 17.20 -16.79
N ARG A 125 12.21 17.85 -17.84
CA ARG A 125 10.90 18.53 -17.82
C ARG A 125 9.78 17.70 -18.46
N ASP A 126 10.06 16.46 -18.83
CA ASP A 126 9.15 15.65 -19.64
C ASP A 126 8.18 14.85 -18.78
N TYR A 127 6.91 14.99 -19.13
CA TYR A 127 5.80 14.24 -18.53
C TYR A 127 5.00 13.57 -19.63
N ILE A 128 4.43 12.41 -19.32
CA ILE A 128 3.50 11.69 -20.20
C ILE A 128 2.16 11.52 -19.49
N HIS A 129 1.09 11.71 -20.24
CA HIS A 129 -0.25 11.45 -19.74
C HIS A 129 -0.39 9.95 -19.42
N PHE A 130 -0.89 9.65 -18.23
CA PHE A 130 -1.09 8.28 -17.76
C PHE A 130 -2.57 7.89 -17.75
N GLY A 131 -3.43 8.74 -17.21
CA GLY A 131 -4.85 8.45 -17.05
C GLY A 131 -5.54 9.56 -16.26
N GLU A 132 -6.67 9.24 -15.64
CA GLU A 132 -7.43 10.19 -14.82
C GLU A 132 -7.53 9.73 -13.37
N MET A 133 -7.75 10.68 -12.46
CA MET A 133 -8.05 10.43 -11.06
C MET A 133 -9.57 10.29 -10.89
N GLY A 134 -10.01 9.22 -10.23
CA GLY A 134 -11.41 9.06 -9.84
C GLY A 134 -11.70 9.94 -8.63
N VAL A 135 -12.63 10.88 -8.77
CA VAL A 135 -13.07 11.81 -7.71
C VAL A 135 -14.57 12.04 -7.85
N THR A 136 -15.32 11.94 -6.76
CA THR A 136 -16.76 12.29 -6.77
C THR A 136 -16.95 13.80 -6.73
N ASP A 137 -18.15 14.28 -7.04
CA ASP A 137 -18.45 15.70 -6.94
C ASP A 137 -18.35 16.19 -5.48
N GLU A 138 -18.81 15.39 -4.52
CA GLU A 138 -18.71 15.71 -3.09
C GLU A 138 -17.25 15.87 -2.65
N GLU A 139 -16.38 14.96 -3.06
CA GLU A 139 -14.94 15.02 -2.77
C GLU A 139 -14.31 16.25 -3.41
N TRP A 140 -14.63 16.52 -4.68
CA TRP A 140 -14.16 17.70 -5.38
C TRP A 140 -14.53 18.98 -4.61
N PHE A 141 -15.81 19.18 -4.33
CA PHE A 141 -16.29 20.41 -3.70
C PHE A 141 -15.80 20.59 -2.26
N ARG A 142 -15.61 19.49 -1.53
CA ARG A 142 -15.11 19.52 -0.15
C ARG A 142 -13.60 19.80 -0.09
N ASP A 143 -12.80 19.08 -0.87
CA ASP A 143 -11.35 19.00 -0.63
C ASP A 143 -10.50 19.72 -1.68
N PHE A 144 -11.00 19.89 -2.91
CA PHE A 144 -10.20 20.37 -4.04
C PHE A 144 -10.65 21.73 -4.57
N ALA A 145 -11.96 21.97 -4.66
CA ALA A 145 -12.55 23.21 -5.16
C ALA A 145 -12.04 24.47 -4.43
N PRO A 146 -11.80 24.46 -3.10
CA PRO A 146 -11.22 25.63 -2.40
C PRO A 146 -9.83 26.03 -2.91
N LEU A 147 -9.05 25.08 -3.42
CA LEU A 147 -7.72 25.33 -3.99
C LEU A 147 -7.81 25.63 -5.50
N GLY A 148 -8.81 25.08 -6.18
CA GLY A 148 -9.09 25.34 -7.59
C GLY A 148 -7.86 25.22 -8.48
N ARG A 149 -7.56 26.26 -9.26
CA ARG A 149 -6.40 26.29 -10.18
C ARG A 149 -5.04 26.15 -9.50
N GLN A 150 -4.92 26.42 -8.20
CA GLN A 150 -3.64 26.27 -7.49
C GLN A 150 -3.18 24.81 -7.37
N LEU A 151 -4.08 23.86 -7.66
CA LEU A 151 -3.77 22.44 -7.75
C LEU A 151 -3.02 22.07 -9.03
N GLN A 152 -3.07 22.91 -10.06
CA GLN A 152 -2.47 22.62 -11.35
C GLN A 152 -0.97 22.30 -11.19
N GLY A 153 -0.58 21.12 -11.65
CA GLY A 153 0.81 20.68 -11.64
C GLY A 153 1.34 20.27 -10.27
N ARG A 154 0.51 20.20 -9.23
CA ARG A 154 0.93 19.63 -7.93
C ARG A 154 1.18 18.13 -8.04
N ILE A 155 2.04 17.63 -7.16
CA ILE A 155 2.26 16.20 -7.00
C ILE A 155 1.31 15.67 -5.93
N VAL A 156 0.62 14.58 -6.24
CA VAL A 156 -0.27 13.86 -5.34
C VAL A 156 0.12 12.39 -5.31
N GLU A 157 -0.07 11.74 -4.19
CA GLU A 157 -0.02 10.29 -4.09
C GLU A 157 -1.42 9.73 -4.35
N CYS A 158 -1.50 8.75 -5.24
CA CYS A 158 -2.74 8.02 -5.51
C CYS A 158 -2.55 6.53 -5.27
N ASN A 159 -3.55 5.87 -4.68
CA ASN A 159 -3.62 4.41 -4.65
C ASN A 159 -4.57 3.87 -5.72
N TYR A 160 -4.45 2.57 -5.97
CA TYR A 160 -5.31 1.82 -6.88
C TYR A 160 -6.44 1.13 -6.11
N ASP A 161 -7.68 1.60 -6.28
CA ASP A 161 -8.87 1.11 -5.57
C ASP A 161 -10.02 0.84 -6.55
N ILE A 162 -10.04 -0.38 -7.06
CA ILE A 162 -11.07 -0.85 -8.01
C ILE A 162 -12.44 -1.04 -7.35
N GLU A 163 -12.48 -1.34 -6.05
CA GLU A 163 -13.74 -1.51 -5.31
C GLU A 163 -14.44 -0.17 -5.13
N ALA A 164 -13.69 0.87 -4.73
CA ALA A 164 -14.22 2.23 -4.65
C ALA A 164 -14.66 2.73 -6.03
N GLN A 165 -13.91 2.43 -7.09
CA GLN A 165 -14.31 2.77 -8.45
C GLN A 165 -15.71 2.22 -8.78
N GLN A 166 -15.92 0.93 -8.58
CA GLN A 166 -17.17 0.26 -8.89
C GLN A 166 -18.32 0.75 -8.00
N ARG A 167 -18.07 0.83 -6.68
CA ARG A 167 -19.08 1.25 -5.70
C ARG A 167 -19.53 2.70 -5.88
N LEU A 168 -18.64 3.59 -6.31
CA LEU A 168 -18.92 5.02 -6.50
C LEU A 168 -19.17 5.39 -7.97
N GLY A 169 -19.11 4.44 -8.90
CA GLY A 169 -19.32 4.69 -10.33
C GLY A 169 -18.28 5.63 -10.95
N LEU A 170 -17.02 5.57 -10.50
CA LEU A 170 -15.96 6.48 -10.94
C LEU A 170 -15.38 6.06 -12.29
N SER A 171 -14.90 7.05 -13.06
CA SER A 171 -14.22 6.82 -14.34
C SER A 171 -12.88 6.10 -14.22
N SER A 172 -12.27 6.10 -13.02
CA SER A 172 -10.92 5.57 -12.79
C SER A 172 -10.78 4.98 -11.38
N PRO A 173 -9.96 3.91 -11.20
CA PRO A 173 -9.63 3.33 -9.91
C PRO A 173 -8.53 4.09 -9.16
N TRP A 174 -7.89 5.10 -9.76
CA TRP A 174 -6.85 5.87 -9.09
C TRP A 174 -7.46 6.92 -8.16
N ARG A 175 -7.21 6.79 -6.87
CA ARG A 175 -7.85 7.61 -5.83
C ARG A 175 -6.81 8.47 -5.13
N PHE A 176 -7.19 9.70 -4.80
CA PHE A 176 -6.33 10.60 -4.06
C PHE A 176 -6.06 10.07 -2.64
N MET A 177 -4.80 10.07 -2.23
CA MET A 177 -4.40 9.82 -0.84
C MET A 177 -3.98 11.10 -0.15
N ARG A 178 -2.98 11.80 -0.69
CA ARG A 178 -2.41 13.00 -0.09
C ARG A 178 -1.62 13.84 -1.09
N TYR A 179 -1.38 15.10 -0.74
CA TYR A 179 -0.44 15.96 -1.45
C TYR A 179 1.01 15.59 -1.10
N ARG A 180 1.89 15.68 -2.10
CA ARG A 180 3.33 15.39 -1.98
C ARG A 180 4.15 16.64 -2.25
N ALA A 181 3.99 17.65 -1.38
CA ALA A 181 4.77 18.89 -1.45
C ALA A 181 6.27 18.65 -1.20
N ASP A 182 6.64 17.48 -0.65
CA ASP A 182 8.02 17.02 -0.48
C ASP A 182 8.68 16.61 -1.80
N LYS A 183 7.92 16.41 -2.87
CA LYS A 183 8.43 15.92 -4.16
C LYS A 183 8.40 16.99 -5.24
N PRO A 184 9.53 17.26 -5.92
CA PRO A 184 9.55 18.18 -7.05
C PRO A 184 8.85 17.59 -8.27
N ASP A 185 8.89 16.26 -8.42
CA ASP A 185 8.39 15.55 -9.59
C ASP A 185 7.59 14.30 -9.19
N ALA A 186 6.74 13.86 -10.11
CA ALA A 186 6.03 12.60 -10.02
C ALA A 186 7.00 11.40 -10.03
N ASN A 187 6.50 10.21 -9.74
CA ASN A 187 7.31 9.01 -9.92
C ASN A 187 7.73 8.86 -11.39
N HIS A 188 8.97 8.40 -11.57
CA HIS A 188 9.50 8.07 -12.89
C HIS A 188 8.74 6.89 -13.50
N LYS A 189 8.56 6.89 -14.82
CA LYS A 189 7.85 5.83 -15.58
C LYS A 189 8.27 4.41 -15.20
N SER A 190 9.57 4.16 -14.98
CA SER A 190 10.05 2.83 -14.58
C SER A 190 9.60 2.40 -13.17
N THR A 191 9.38 3.35 -12.26
CA THR A 191 8.78 3.06 -10.93
C THR A 191 7.30 2.77 -11.08
N VAL A 192 6.60 3.58 -11.88
CA VAL A 192 5.18 3.39 -12.20
C VAL A 192 4.95 1.99 -12.78
N ASP A 193 5.75 1.59 -13.76
CA ASP A 193 5.61 0.28 -14.42
C ASP A 193 5.75 -0.88 -13.44
N LYS A 194 6.72 -0.82 -12.52
CA LYS A 194 6.88 -1.84 -11.48
C LYS A 194 5.68 -1.92 -10.54
N VAL A 195 5.07 -0.79 -10.22
CA VAL A 195 3.86 -0.76 -9.40
C VAL A 195 2.67 -1.33 -10.17
N LEU A 196 2.53 -1.00 -11.47
CA LEU A 196 1.49 -1.58 -12.33
C LEU A 196 1.63 -3.09 -12.49
N ASP A 197 2.86 -3.59 -12.65
CA ASP A 197 3.10 -5.03 -12.70
C ASP A 197 2.73 -5.69 -11.36
N SER A 198 3.06 -5.06 -10.23
CA SER A 198 2.64 -5.55 -8.90
C SER A 198 1.13 -5.52 -8.69
N ILE A 199 0.40 -4.59 -9.32
CA ILE A 199 -1.07 -4.53 -9.28
C ILE A 199 -1.65 -5.62 -10.18
N ARG A 200 -1.09 -5.81 -11.38
CA ARG A 200 -1.56 -6.81 -12.36
C ARG A 200 -1.38 -8.24 -11.84
N ASP A 201 -0.24 -8.52 -11.23
CA ASP A 201 0.08 -9.83 -10.64
C ASP A 201 -0.41 -9.94 -9.18
N GLY A 202 -1.15 -8.93 -8.70
CA GLY A 202 -1.63 -8.83 -7.33
C GLY A 202 -2.67 -9.90 -7.03
N ILE A 203 -2.46 -10.64 -5.95
CA ILE A 203 -3.48 -11.53 -5.38
C ILE A 203 -4.32 -10.70 -4.40
N THR A 204 -5.63 -10.79 -4.46
CA THR A 204 -6.53 -10.10 -3.53
C THR A 204 -6.52 -10.75 -2.14
N GLN A 205 -6.99 -10.01 -1.14
CA GLN A 205 -7.19 -10.56 0.21
C GLN A 205 -8.15 -11.76 0.18
N GLN A 206 -9.23 -11.64 -0.59
CA GLN A 206 -10.24 -12.69 -0.73
C GLN A 206 -9.64 -13.95 -1.34
N GLU A 207 -8.89 -13.84 -2.44
CA GLU A 207 -8.22 -14.99 -3.06
C GLU A 207 -7.24 -15.68 -2.10
N LEU A 208 -6.51 -14.91 -1.28
CA LEU A 208 -5.63 -15.48 -0.25
C LEU A 208 -6.42 -16.30 0.78
N VAL A 209 -7.53 -15.78 1.27
CA VAL A 209 -8.40 -16.46 2.25
C VAL A 209 -9.01 -17.72 1.64
N GLU A 210 -9.51 -17.65 0.40
CA GLU A 210 -10.07 -18.79 -0.33
C GLU A 210 -9.05 -19.92 -0.55
N ARG A 211 -7.75 -19.60 -0.61
CA ARG A 211 -6.66 -20.58 -0.72
C ARG A 211 -6.22 -21.18 0.63
N ALA A 212 -6.61 -20.60 1.76
CA ALA A 212 -6.21 -21.06 3.09
C ALA A 212 -6.55 -22.55 3.38
N PRO A 213 -7.72 -23.09 2.98
CA PRO A 213 -8.04 -24.51 3.17
C PRO A 213 -7.07 -25.44 2.43
N TYR A 214 -6.67 -25.08 1.20
CA TYR A 214 -5.68 -25.84 0.43
C TYR A 214 -4.32 -25.86 1.13
N PHE A 215 -3.86 -24.74 1.68
CA PHE A 215 -2.61 -24.68 2.45
C PHE A 215 -2.64 -25.63 3.65
N ARG A 216 -3.78 -25.70 4.36
CA ARG A 216 -3.97 -26.62 5.49
C ARG A 216 -3.91 -28.08 5.05
N GLN A 217 -4.61 -28.44 3.99
CA GLN A 217 -4.63 -29.80 3.46
C GLN A 217 -3.23 -30.25 3.05
N ALA A 218 -2.52 -29.43 2.27
CA ALA A 218 -1.16 -29.73 1.83
C ALA A 218 -0.17 -29.82 3.00
N TRP A 219 -0.35 -29.00 4.04
CA TRP A 219 0.45 -29.07 5.27
C TRP A 219 0.23 -30.37 6.03
N ASN A 220 -1.03 -30.78 6.19
CA ASN A 220 -1.36 -32.04 6.86
C ASN A 220 -0.84 -33.25 6.08
N GLN A 221 -0.95 -33.26 4.75
CA GLN A 221 -0.37 -34.32 3.91
C GLN A 221 1.14 -34.47 4.13
N ARG A 222 1.89 -33.35 4.19
CA ARG A 222 3.34 -33.38 4.47
C ARG A 222 3.69 -33.83 5.89
N LYS A 223 2.80 -33.65 6.87
CA LYS A 223 3.01 -34.14 8.24
C LYS A 223 2.88 -35.65 8.36
N HIS A 224 2.13 -36.27 7.45
CA HIS A 224 1.89 -37.72 7.43
C HIS A 224 2.85 -38.47 6.49
N GLN A 225 3.81 -37.76 5.87
CA GLN A 225 4.94 -38.31 5.12
C GLN A 225 6.19 -38.30 6.00
#